data_AF-A0A947EUR8-F1
#
_entry.id   AF-A0A947EUR8-F1
#
_cell.length_a   1.000
_cell.length_b   1.000
_cell.length_c   1.000
_cell.angle_alpha   90.00
_cell.angle_beta   90.00
_cell.angle_gamma   90.00
#
_symmetry.space_group_name_H-M   'P 1'
#
loop_
_entity.id
_entity.type
_entity.pdbx_description
1 polymer ?
#
loop_
_entity_poly.entity_id
_entity_poly.type
_entity_poly.pdbx_seq_one_letter_code
_entity_poly.pdbx_strand_id
1 'polypeptide(L)' 'MNYILFDSAVREALLPFTYTRPVADIRMGILTIREKWEHYLKAPTSSKTEEY' A
#
# COMPACT_ATOMS: atom_id res chain seq x y z
N MET A 1 12.77 12.58 -3.83
CA MET A 1 11.38 12.63 -4.32
C MET A 1 10.55 11.79 -3.38
N ASN A 2 9.47 12.34 -2.80
CA ASN A 2 8.62 11.60 -1.85
C ASN A 2 7.40 11.06 -2.59
N TYR A 3 7.28 9.74 -2.68
CA TYR A 3 6.14 9.08 -3.30
C TYR A 3 5.13 8.66 -2.22
N ILE A 4 3.86 9.00 -2.43
CA ILE A 4 2.78 8.73 -1.48
C ILE A 4 1.76 7.78 -2.13
N LEU A 5 1.58 6.60 -1.55
CA LEU A 5 0.56 5.62 -1.92
C LEU A 5 -0.74 5.94 -1.15
N PHE A 6 -1.89 5.96 -1.85
CA PHE A 6 -3.19 6.31 -1.27
C PHE A 6 -4.21 5.19 -1.52
N ASP A 7 -5.06 4.94 -0.52
CA ASP A 7 -5.87 3.71 -0.46
C ASP A 7 -7.39 3.93 -0.64
N SER A 8 -7.86 5.16 -0.94
CA SER A 8 -9.25 5.58 -0.70
C SER A 8 -10.36 4.69 -1.30
N ALA A 9 -10.42 4.54 -2.63
CA ALA A 9 -11.52 3.81 -3.27
C ALA A 9 -11.34 2.28 -3.26
N VAL A 10 -10.10 1.81 -3.13
CA VAL A 10 -9.77 0.38 -3.27
C VAL A 10 -9.89 -0.37 -1.94
N ARG A 11 -9.89 0.35 -0.82
CA ARG A 11 -9.95 -0.22 0.54
C ARG A 11 -11.22 -1.04 0.77
N GLU A 12 -12.39 -0.47 0.48
CA GLU A 12 -13.68 -1.14 0.73
C GLU A 12 -13.81 -2.43 -0.09
N ALA A 13 -13.30 -2.45 -1.31
CA ALA A 13 -13.30 -3.61 -2.19
C ALA A 13 -12.33 -4.72 -1.74
N LEU A 14 -11.36 -4.41 -0.87
CA LEU A 14 -10.33 -5.33 -0.39
C LEU A 14 -10.57 -5.77 1.07
N LEU A 15 -11.72 -5.42 1.65
CA LEU A 15 -12.15 -6.00 2.91
C LEU A 15 -12.24 -7.54 2.78
N PRO A 16 -11.80 -8.29 3.80
CA PRO A 16 -11.41 -7.86 5.15
C PRO A 16 -9.92 -7.50 5.33
N PHE A 17 -9.11 -7.51 4.29
CA PHE A 17 -7.65 -7.42 4.42
C PHE A 17 -7.13 -6.06 4.87
N THR A 18 -7.92 -5.02 4.67
CA THR A 18 -7.59 -3.62 4.99
C THR A 18 -8.19 -3.15 6.32
N TYR A 19 -8.69 -4.06 7.17
CA TYR A 19 -9.16 -3.69 8.51
C TYR A 19 -8.01 -3.30 9.45
N THR A 20 -6.84 -3.91 9.29
CA THR A 20 -5.71 -3.77 10.22
C THR A 20 -4.44 -3.23 9.56
N ARG A 21 -4.51 -2.89 8.26
CA ARG A 21 -3.35 -2.44 7.49
C ARG A 21 -3.75 -1.69 6.21
N PRO A 22 -2.85 -0.82 5.69
CA PRO A 22 -2.90 -0.26 4.35
C PRO A 22 -3.02 -1.29 3.22
N VAL A 23 -3.61 -0.88 2.10
CA VAL A 23 -3.60 -1.61 0.82
C VAL A 23 -2.16 -1.77 0.33
N ALA A 24 -1.32 -0.74 0.51
CA ALA A 24 0.10 -0.78 0.14
C ALA A 24 0.86 -1.97 0.77
N ASP A 25 0.44 -2.43 1.95
CA ASP A 25 1.11 -3.49 2.70
C ASP A 25 0.49 -4.88 2.45
N ILE A 26 -0.47 -4.97 1.52
CA ILE A 26 -1.00 -6.25 1.04
C ILE A 26 0.06 -6.95 0.18
N ARG A 27 0.28 -8.24 0.46
CA ARG A 27 1.16 -9.10 -0.33
C ARG A 27 0.46 -9.58 -1.61
N MET A 28 1.16 -9.43 -2.72
CA MET A 28 0.79 -9.91 -4.04
C MET A 28 1.88 -10.88 -4.52
N GLY A 29 1.73 -12.15 -4.12
CA GLY A 29 2.79 -13.15 -4.25
C GLY A 29 3.85 -12.99 -3.16
N ILE A 30 5.11 -12.82 -3.55
CA ILE A 30 6.25 -12.69 -2.62
C ILE A 30 6.39 -11.25 -2.10
N LEU A 31 6.10 -10.26 -2.96
CA LEU A 31 6.25 -8.85 -2.65
C LEU A 31 4.92 -8.22 -2.21
N THR A 32 5.00 -7.19 -1.39
CA THR A 32 3.92 -6.24 -1.12
C THR A 32 3.77 -5.25 -2.28
N ILE A 33 2.61 -4.59 -2.35
CA ILE A 33 2.37 -3.53 -3.33
C ILE A 33 3.39 -2.39 -3.13
N ARG A 34 3.72 -2.07 -1.87
CA ARG A 34 4.78 -1.12 -1.51
C ARG A 34 6.13 -1.54 -2.09
N GLU A 35 6.61 -2.73 -1.76
CA GLU A 35 7.91 -3.23 -2.21
C GLU A 35 8.00 -3.25 -3.73
N LYS A 36 6.91 -3.62 -4.41
CA LYS A 36 6.83 -3.57 -5.88
C LYS A 36 7.10 -2.15 -6.39
N TRP A 37 6.41 -1.14 -5.85
CA TRP A 37 6.62 0.26 -6.26
C TRP A 37 8.00 0.78 -5.91
N GLU A 38 8.54 0.44 -4.74
CA GLU A 38 9.90 0.82 -4.34
C GLU A 38 10.95 0.23 -5.27
N HIS A 39 10.72 -1.00 -5.77
CA HIS A 39 11.59 -1.63 -6.77
C HIS A 39 11.59 -0.88 -8.11
N TYR A 40 10.44 -0.39 -8.55
CA TYR A 40 10.32 0.38 -9.80
C TYR A 40 10.84 1.81 -9.66
N LEU A 41 10.50 2.49 -8.57
CA LEU A 41 10.82 3.89 -8.34
C LEU A 41 12.24 4.10 -7.79
N LYS A 42 12.89 3.02 -7.33
CA LYS A 42 14.21 3.04 -6.66
C LYS A 42 14.27 4.09 -5.54
N ALA A 43 13.15 4.27 -4.85
CA ALA A 43 12.97 5.29 -3.83
C ALA A 43 11.97 4.79 -2.78
N PRO A 44 12.12 5.17 -1.50
CA PRO A 44 11.19 4.81 -0.45
C PRO A 44 9.83 5.47 -0.69
N THR A 45 8.77 4.75 -0.34
CA THR A 45 7.39 5.21 -0.49
C THR A 45 6.72 5.33 0.89
N SER A 46 5.87 6.33 1.06
CA SER A 46 5.02 6.48 2.25
C SER A 46 3.58 6.15 1.89
N SER A 47 2.80 5.65 2.85
CA SER A 47 1.37 5.42 2.66
C SER A 47 0.57 6.49 3.39
N LYS A 48 -0.48 7.01 2.75
CA LYS A 48 -1.46 7.90 3.36
C LYS A 48 -2.76 7.13 3.52
N THR A 49 -3.03 6.72 4.75
CA THR A 49 -4.20 5.92 5.13
C THR A 49 -4.87 6.50 6.37
N GLU A 50 -6.05 6.00 6.72
CA GLU A 50 -6.63 6.27 8.04
C GLU A 50 -5.77 5.64 9.15
N GLU A 51 -5.89 6.19 10.36
CA GLU A 51 -5.37 5.53 11.57
C GLU A 51 -6.20 4.27 11.83
N TYR A 52 -5.52 3.14 11.94
CA TYR A 52 -6.09 1.83 12.28
C TYR A 52 -5.80 1.50 13.74
#